data_AF-A0A8T8I3L8-F1
#
_entry.id   AF-A0A8T8I3L8-F1
#
_cell.length_a   1.000
_cell.length_b   1.000
_cell.length_c   1.000
_cell.angle_alpha   90.00
_cell.angle_beta   90.00
_cell.angle_gamma   90.00
#
_symmetry.space_group_name_H-M   'P 1'
#
loop_
_entity.id
_entity.type
_entity.pdbx_description
1 polymer ?
#
loop_
_entity_poly.entity_id
_entity_poly.type
_entity_poly.pdbx_seq_one_letter_code
_entity_poly.pdbx_strand_id
1 'polypeptide(L)' 'MTQEQINEQKRDWVLRCEGAAGKVFELGVSLGTVEVHLPVDVDCIRLEPGQAVAFRAALDEAVERAEA' A
#
# COMPACT_ATOMS: atom_id res chain seq x y z
N MET A 1 -8.59 -30.30 -7.64
CA MET A 1 -7.83 -29.13 -7.17
C MET A 1 -8.41 -28.75 -5.84
N THR A 2 -7.69 -29.01 -4.75
CA THR A 2 -8.16 -28.83 -3.37
C THR A 2 -8.27 -27.34 -3.04
N GLN A 3 -9.25 -26.97 -2.21
CA GLN A 3 -9.58 -25.62 -1.74
C GLN A 3 -8.42 -24.89 -1.00
N GLU A 4 -7.21 -25.45 -0.97
CA GLU A 4 -6.04 -24.95 -0.25
C GLU A 4 -5.34 -23.76 -0.93
N GLN A 5 -5.65 -23.44 -2.20
CA GLN A 5 -5.00 -22.34 -2.91
C GLN A 5 -5.78 -21.01 -2.89
N ILE A 6 -7.01 -20.98 -2.38
CA ILE A 6 -7.84 -19.76 -2.28
C ILE A 6 -7.92 -19.31 -0.82
N ASN A 7 -6.80 -19.42 -0.11
CA ASN A 7 -6.64 -18.87 1.23
C ASN A 7 -5.25 -18.26 1.36
N GLU A 8 -4.74 -17.65 0.28
CA GLU A 8 -3.77 -16.56 0.40
C GLU A 8 -4.45 -15.46 1.21
N GLN A 9 -4.33 -15.63 2.53
CA GLN A 9 -4.79 -14.76 3.57
C GLN A 9 -4.61 -13.32 3.09
N LYS A 10 -5.69 -12.55 3.11
CA LYS A 10 -5.60 -11.10 3.23
C LYS A 10 -4.85 -10.82 4.54
N ARG A 11 -3.53 -10.91 4.50
CA ARG A 11 -2.68 -10.69 5.65
C ARG A 11 -2.66 -9.19 5.84
N ASP A 12 -2.97 -8.78 7.05
CA ASP A 12 -2.78 -7.39 7.42
C ASP A 12 -1.27 -7.14 7.50
N TRP A 13 -0.80 -6.09 6.85
CA TRP A 13 0.62 -5.73 6.82
C TRP A 13 0.78 -4.21 6.69
N VAL A 14 1.95 -3.72 7.09
CA VAL A 14 2.34 -2.31 6.94
C VAL A 14 3.72 -2.26 6.30
N LEU A 15 3.83 -1.50 5.20
CA LEU A 15 5.10 -1.10 4.62
C LEU A 15 5.43 0.30 5.12
N ARG A 16 6.60 0.45 5.74
CA ARG A 16 7.10 1.73 6.24
C ARG A 16 8.37 2.11 5.49
N CYS A 17 8.36 3.28 4.86
CA CYS A 17 9.49 3.83 4.14
C CYS A 17 9.97 5.09 4.84
N GLU A 18 11.22 5.08 5.29
CA GLU A 18 11.85 6.23 5.93
C GLU A 18 12.73 6.98 4.94
N GLY A 19 12.37 8.21 4.63
CA GLY A 19 13.17 9.10 3.78
C GLY A 19 14.31 9.75 4.56
N ALA A 20 15.36 10.19 3.85
CA ALA A 20 16.57 10.80 4.43
C ALA A 20 16.31 12.03 5.33
N ALA A 21 15.15 12.69 5.18
CA ALA A 21 14.72 13.82 6.00
C ALA A 21 13.89 13.42 7.23
N GLY A 22 13.86 12.14 7.61
CA GLY A 22 13.01 11.63 8.69
C GLY A 22 11.52 11.59 8.34
N LYS A 23 11.15 11.80 7.08
CA LYS A 23 9.77 11.68 6.60
C LYS A 23 9.43 10.20 6.47
N VAL A 24 8.39 9.78 7.16
CA VAL A 24 7.88 8.40 7.11
C VAL A 24 6.66 8.36 6.20
N PHE A 25 6.69 7.46 5.23
CA PHE A 25 5.52 7.06 4.47
C PHE A 25 5.11 5.66 4.93
N GLU A 26 3.85 5.46 5.32
CA GLU A 26 3.33 4.13 5.67
C GLU A 26 2.17 3.75 4.76
N LEU A 27 2.19 2.51 4.29
CA LEU A 27 1.12 1.89 3.53
C LEU A 27 0.65 0.66 4.29
N GLY A 28 -0.57 0.70 4.81
CA GLY A 28 -1.21 -0.39 5.53
C GLY A 28 -2.22 -1.13 4.65
N VAL A 29 -2.28 -2.45 4.81
CA VAL A 29 -3.41 -3.25 4.36
C VAL A 29 -4.05 -3.86 5.59
N SER A 30 -5.35 -3.62 5.78
CA SER A 30 -6.12 -4.18 6.88
C SER A 30 -7.52 -4.56 6.42
N LEU A 31 -7.95 -5.80 6.69
CA LEU A 31 -9.29 -6.30 6.36
C LEU A 31 -9.70 -6.09 4.89
N GLY A 32 -8.73 -6.11 3.97
CA GLY A 32 -8.96 -5.87 2.54
C GLY A 32 -9.14 -4.41 2.14
N THR A 33 -8.74 -3.47 2.99
CA THR A 33 -8.65 -2.04 2.68
C THR A 33 -7.22 -1.55 2.74
N VAL A 34 -6.91 -0.53 1.94
CA VAL A 34 -5.59 0.08 1.86
C VAL A 34 -5.64 1.43 2.54
N GLU A 35 -4.67 1.68 3.40
CA GLU A 35 -4.55 2.89 4.23
C GLU A 35 -3.19 3.53 3.96
N VAL A 36 -3.18 4.83 3.69
CA VAL A 36 -1.96 5.60 3.41
C VAL A 36 -1.76 6.62 4.51
N HIS A 37 -0.63 6.53 5.22
CA HIS A 37 -0.20 7.52 6.19
C HIS A 37 0.88 8.41 5.57
N LEU A 38 0.59 9.70 5.54
CA LEU A 38 1.52 10.71 5.03
C LEU A 38 2.35 11.30 6.19
N PRO A 39 3.58 11.75 5.92
CA PRO A 39 4.50 12.28 6.94
C PRO A 39 4.09 13.63 7.56
N VAL A 40 3.06 14.27 7.02
CA VAL A 40 2.46 15.50 7.58
C VAL A 40 1.25 15.08 8.42
N ASP A 41 1.02 15.71 9.58
CA ASP A 41 -0.04 15.45 10.58
C ASP A 41 -1.49 15.43 10.01
N VAL A 42 -1.74 14.55 9.06
CA VAL A 42 -2.99 14.39 8.34
C VAL A 42 -3.48 13.00 8.69
N ASP A 43 -4.78 12.92 8.96
CA ASP A 43 -5.44 11.65 9.19
C ASP A 43 -5.15 10.65 8.06
N CYS A 44 -5.09 9.38 8.45
CA CYS A 44 -4.96 8.25 7.53
C CYS A 44 -5.95 8.35 6.36
N ILE A 45 -5.45 8.20 5.14
CA ILE A 45 -6.29 8.14 3.94
C ILE A 45 -6.60 6.69 3.64
N ARG A 46 -7.85 6.29 3.87
CA ARG A 46 -8.37 4.99 3.43
C ARG A 46 -8.78 5.07 1.95
N LEU A 47 -8.24 4.18 1.14
CA LEU A 47 -8.52 4.11 -0.28
C LEU A 47 -9.78 3.28 -0.56
N GLU A 48 -10.69 3.85 -1.33
CA GLU A 48 -11.79 3.13 -1.96
C GLU A 48 -11.26 2.17 -3.04
N PRO A 49 -12.00 1.11 -3.42
CA PRO A 49 -11.51 0.10 -4.37
C PRO A 49 -10.97 0.66 -5.69
N GLY A 50 -11.65 1.67 -6.28
CA GLY A 50 -11.18 2.33 -7.50
C GLY A 50 -9.90 3.16 -7.30
N GLN A 51 -9.74 3.76 -6.12
CA GLN A 51 -8.53 4.51 -5.77
C GLN A 51 -7.35 3.57 -5.51
N ALA A 52 -7.60 2.39 -4.93
CA ALA A 52 -6.58 1.36 -4.75
C ALA A 52 -6.03 0.85 -6.09
N VAL A 53 -6.89 0.68 -7.11
CA VAL A 53 -6.48 0.32 -8.47
C VAL A 53 -5.62 1.42 -9.10
N ALA A 54 -6.04 2.68 -8.99
CA ALA A 54 -5.27 3.82 -9.51
C ALA A 54 -3.92 3.97 -8.79
N PHE A 55 -3.90 3.80 -7.47
CA PHE A 55 -2.69 3.82 -6.67
C PHE A 55 -1.71 2.72 -7.09
N ARG A 56 -2.20 1.49 -7.31
CA ARG A 56 -1.38 0.38 -7.79
C ARG A 56 -0.72 0.70 -9.12
N ALA A 57 -1.47 1.21 -10.10
CA ALA A 57 -0.94 1.56 -11.41
C ALA A 57 0.14 2.65 -11.33
N ALA A 58 -0.08 3.68 -10.51
CA ALA A 58 0.90 4.76 -10.31
C ALA A 58 2.17 4.26 -9.60
N LEU A 59 2.03 3.34 -8.64
CA LEU A 59 3.19 2.75 -7.95
C LEU A 59 4.01 1.85 -8.89
N ASP A 60 3.35 1.01 -9.69
CA ASP A 60 4.04 0.18 -10.69
C ASP A 60 4.84 1.04 -11.67
N GLU A 61 4.25 2.12 -12.21
CA GLU A 61 4.97 3.07 -13.08
C GLU A 61 6.17 3.73 -12.39
N ALA A 62 6.03 4.09 -11.10
CA ALA A 62 7.12 4.68 -10.34
C ALA A 62 8.28 3.69 -10.11
N VAL A 63 7.97 2.42 -9.85
CA VAL A 63 8.98 1.37 -9.70
C VAL A 63 9.72 1.12 -11.02
N GLU A 64 8.99 1.00 -12.14
CA GLU A 64 9.59 0.84 -13.46
C GLU A 64 10.58 1.98 -13.78
N ARG A 65 10.23 3.23 -13.42
CA ARG A 65 11.12 4.39 -13.60
C ARG A 65 12.34 4.38 -12.67
N ALA A 66 12.23 3.78 -11.48
CA ALA A 66 13.33 3.72 -10.52
C ALA A 66 14.34 2.60 -10.82
N GLU A 67 13.89 1.53 -11.48
CA GLU A 67 14.72 0.38 -11.87
C GLU A 67 15.44 0.56 -13.22
N ALA A 68 15.00 1.52 -14.05
CA ALA A 68 15.58 1.85 -15.36
C ALA A 68 16.88 2.65 -15.28
#